data_AF-A0A835CPM0-F1
#
_entry.id   AF-A0A835CPM0-F1
#
_cell.length_a   1.000
_cell.length_b   1.000
_cell.length_c   1.000
_cell.angle_alpha   90.00
_cell.angle_beta   90.00
_cell.angle_gamma   90.00
#
_symmetry.space_group_name_H-M   'P 1'
#
loop_
_entity.id
_entity.type
_entity.pdbx_description
1 polymer ?
#
loop_
_entity_poly.entity_id
_entity_poly.type
_entity_poly.pdbx_seq_one_letter_code
_entity_poly.pdbx_strand_id
1 'polypeptide(L)'
;MFISFFRVKLLWLTLTQLNGSCEIEFLSVYEPSEAEKSDPKLYANNVLFCFFFLSDYTYDYCRIITKAHSLHLPHASGIVIAHKLRYKLELPKIEIMEK
;
A
#
# COMPACT_ATOMS: atom_id res chain seq x y z
N MET A 1 -31.26 -7.63 -29.00
CA MET A 1 -30.65 -8.95 -28.72
C MET A 1 -29.18 -8.86 -28.25
N PHE A 2 -28.74 -7.79 -27.56
CA PHE A 2 -27.38 -7.71 -26.98
C PHE A 2 -27.38 -7.59 -25.44
N ILE A 3 -28.45 -7.04 -24.87
CA ILE A 3 -28.60 -6.83 -23.42
C ILE A 3 -28.80 -8.15 -22.65
N SER A 4 -29.42 -9.16 -23.28
CA SER A 4 -29.68 -10.45 -22.64
C SER A 4 -28.39 -11.22 -22.32
N PHE A 5 -27.41 -11.21 -23.23
CA PHE A 5 -26.17 -11.97 -23.08
C PHE A 5 -25.25 -11.40 -21.98
N PHE A 6 -25.21 -10.08 -21.82
CA PHE A 6 -24.39 -9.42 -20.80
C PHE A 6 -24.87 -9.75 -19.36
N ARG A 7 -26.19 -9.84 -19.15
CA ARG A 7 -26.77 -10.13 -17.83
C ARG A 7 -26.48 -11.55 -17.36
N VAL A 8 -26.54 -12.53 -18.26
CA VAL A 8 -26.23 -13.94 -17.93
C VAL A 8 -24.75 -14.12 -17.59
N LYS A 9 -23.86 -13.44 -18.33
CA LYS A 9 -22.41 -13.48 -18.06
C LYS A 9 -22.05 -12.85 -16.71
N LEU A 10 -22.71 -11.74 -16.34
CA LEU A 10 -22.53 -11.10 -15.04
C LEU A 10 -23.01 -12.00 -13.90
N LEU A 11 -24.19 -12.62 -14.06
CA LEU A 11 -24.77 -13.55 -13.09
C LEU A 11 -23.85 -14.77 -12.86
N TRP A 12 -23.31 -15.34 -13.93
CA TRP A 12 -22.38 -16.48 -13.88
C TRP A 12 -21.08 -16.14 -13.14
N LEU A 13 -20.53 -14.94 -13.35
CA LEU A 13 -19.30 -14.48 -12.68
C LEU A 13 -19.49 -14.21 -11.19
N THR A 14 -20.70 -13.84 -10.75
CA THR A 14 -21.01 -13.60 -9.32
C THR A 14 -21.46 -14.86 -8.58
N LEU A 15 -22.03 -15.85 -9.28
CA LEU A 15 -22.48 -17.12 -8.68
C LEU A 15 -21.33 -17.99 -8.16
N THR A 16 -20.12 -17.84 -8.68
CA THR A 16 -18.92 -18.51 -8.15
C THR A 16 -18.42 -17.90 -6.85
N GLN A 17 -18.77 -16.64 -6.55
CA GLN A 17 -18.40 -15.97 -5.31
C GLN A 17 -19.25 -16.45 -4.12
N LEU A 18 -20.54 -16.79 -4.35
CA LEU A 18 -21.45 -17.27 -3.29
C LEU A 18 -21.10 -18.67 -2.75
N ASN A 19 -20.48 -19.51 -3.58
CA ASN A 19 -20.11 -20.88 -3.20
C ASN A 19 -18.66 -21.00 -2.71
N GLY A 20 -17.92 -19.90 -2.60
CA GLY A 20 -16.61 -19.91 -1.96
C GLY A 20 -16.78 -19.90 -0.45
N SER A 21 -16.29 -20.93 0.24
CA SER A 21 -16.06 -20.87 1.68
C SER A 21 -14.99 -19.80 1.94
N CYS A 22 -15.42 -18.58 2.26
CA CYS A 22 -14.53 -17.54 2.74
C CYS A 22 -14.33 -17.76 4.23
N GLU A 23 -13.24 -18.42 4.58
CA GLU A 23 -12.82 -18.55 5.97
C GLU A 23 -12.08 -17.26 6.35
N ILE A 24 -12.62 -16.55 7.35
CA ILE A 24 -11.99 -15.35 7.90
C ILE A 24 -11.01 -15.84 8.97
N GLU A 25 -9.73 -15.85 8.65
CA GLU A 25 -8.68 -16.04 9.64
C GLU A 25 -8.39 -14.69 10.32
N PHE A 26 -8.56 -14.64 11.63
CA PHE A 26 -8.11 -13.49 12.40
C PHE A 26 -6.61 -13.54 12.53
N LEU A 27 -5.96 -12.44 12.18
CA LEU A 27 -4.55 -12.26 12.44
C LEU A 27 -4.29 -12.31 13.95
N SER A 28 -3.21 -12.96 14.35
CA SER A 28 -2.80 -12.98 15.76
C SER A 28 -2.54 -11.56 16.27
N VAL A 29 -2.92 -11.30 17.52
CA VAL A 29 -2.64 -10.03 18.17
C VAL A 29 -1.13 -9.94 18.42
N TYR A 30 -0.49 -8.92 17.86
CA TYR A 30 0.92 -8.64 18.06
C TYR A 30 1.12 -7.74 19.29
N GLU A 31 1.88 -8.20 20.27
CA GLU A 31 2.17 -7.44 21.50
C GLU A 31 3.54 -6.73 21.39
N PRO A 32 3.58 -5.39 21.43
CA PRO A 32 4.82 -4.64 21.28
C PRO A 32 5.71 -4.76 22.53
N SER A 33 7.00 -4.93 22.31
CA SER A 33 8.04 -4.82 23.33
C SER A 33 8.24 -3.36 23.78
N GLU A 34 8.91 -3.15 24.93
CA GLU A 34 9.20 -1.79 25.43
C GLU A 34 10.01 -0.94 24.44
N ALA A 35 10.94 -1.56 23.69
CA ALA A 35 11.69 -0.88 22.65
C ALA A 35 10.78 -0.38 21.52
N GLU A 36 9.81 -1.19 21.10
CA GLU A 36 8.85 -0.86 20.04
C GLU A 36 7.82 0.18 20.47
N LYS A 37 7.47 0.20 21.76
CA LYS A 37 6.62 1.27 22.31
C LYS A 37 7.30 2.64 22.19
N SER A 38 8.64 2.67 22.25
CA SER A 38 9.42 3.90 22.09
C SER A 38 9.71 4.28 20.63
N ASP A 39 9.81 3.29 19.73
CA ASP A 39 10.10 3.50 18.31
C ASP A 39 8.98 2.95 17.40
N PRO A 40 8.10 3.81 16.86
CA PRO A 40 7.01 3.39 15.99
C PRO A 40 7.50 2.82 14.64
N LYS A 41 8.71 3.17 14.20
CA LYS A 41 9.28 2.62 12.96
C LYS A 41 9.73 1.17 13.18
N LEU A 42 10.34 0.89 14.33
CA LEU A 42 10.73 -0.46 14.72
C LEU A 42 9.50 -1.38 14.81
N TYR A 43 8.46 -0.92 15.49
CA TYR A 43 7.18 -1.63 15.56
C TYR A 43 6.63 -1.97 14.18
N ALA A 44 6.52 -0.97 13.30
CA ALA A 44 5.98 -1.18 11.95
C ALA A 44 6.79 -2.22 11.15
N ASN A 45 8.12 -2.18 11.25
CA ASN A 45 8.99 -3.15 10.57
C ASN A 45 8.84 -4.57 11.12
N ASN A 46 8.71 -4.73 12.44
CA ASN A 46 8.58 -6.03 13.06
C ASN A 46 7.21 -6.66 12.77
N VAL A 47 6.15 -5.86 12.79
CA VAL A 47 4.81 -6.29 12.33
C VAL A 47 4.86 -6.72 10.86
N LEU A 48 5.52 -5.94 9.99
CA LEU A 48 5.69 -6.31 8.57
C LEU A 48 6.43 -7.66 8.42
N PHE A 49 7.47 -7.89 9.21
CA PHE A 49 8.25 -9.13 9.19
C PHE A 49 7.45 -10.35 9.68
N CYS A 50 6.70 -10.20 10.78
CA CYS A 50 5.84 -11.26 11.30
C CYS A 50 4.73 -11.66 10.32
N PHE A 51 4.25 -10.73 9.50
CA PHE A 51 3.04 -10.96 8.74
C PHE A 51 3.23 -11.17 7.24
N PHE A 52 4.39 -10.87 6.62
CA PHE A 52 4.77 -11.11 5.21
C PHE A 52 3.79 -10.63 4.10
N PHE A 53 2.52 -10.34 4.44
CA PHE A 53 1.38 -10.03 3.59
C PHE A 53 1.10 -8.54 3.47
N LEU A 54 1.71 -7.73 4.33
CA LEU A 54 1.60 -6.30 4.21
C LEU A 54 2.49 -5.85 3.06
N SER A 55 1.81 -5.48 1.97
CA SER A 55 2.24 -4.68 0.82
C SER A 55 3.43 -3.74 1.10
N ASP A 56 4.18 -3.32 0.06
CA ASP A 56 5.35 -2.42 0.05
C ASP A 56 5.24 -1.08 0.84
N TYR A 57 4.18 -0.86 1.62
CA TYR A 57 3.97 0.21 2.57
C TYR A 57 4.90 0.11 3.79
N THR A 58 6.13 0.59 3.61
CA THR A 58 7.02 0.85 4.74
C THR A 58 6.55 2.07 5.54
N TYR A 59 6.95 2.17 6.80
CA TYR A 59 6.67 3.32 7.67
C TYR A 59 7.01 4.67 7.01
N ASP A 60 8.21 4.76 6.40
CA ASP A 60 8.66 5.98 5.73
C ASP A 60 7.79 6.33 4.51
N TYR A 61 7.34 5.32 3.75
CA TYR A 61 6.47 5.55 2.60
C TYR A 61 5.14 6.17 3.03
N CYS A 62 4.48 5.59 4.03
CA CYS A 62 3.24 6.13 4.59
C CYS A 62 3.43 7.56 5.08
N ARG A 63 4.50 7.82 5.85
CA ARG A 63 4.79 9.15 6.39
C ARG A 63 4.95 10.21 5.29
N ILE A 64 5.68 9.90 4.21
CA ILE A 64 5.89 10.83 3.09
C ILE A 64 4.58 11.07 2.35
N ILE A 65 3.78 10.03 2.10
CA ILE A 65 2.49 10.14 1.41
C ILE A 65 1.50 10.97 2.25
N THR A 66 1.42 10.73 3.55
CA THR A 66 0.59 11.55 4.46
C THR A 66 1.02 13.01 4.43
N LYS A 67 2.33 13.29 4.43
CA LYS A 67 2.82 14.66 4.33
C LYS A 67 2.49 15.28 2.97
N ALA A 68 2.66 14.54 1.88
CA ALA A 68 2.32 15.02 0.55
C ALA A 68 0.82 15.31 0.41
N HIS A 69 -0.04 14.49 1.03
CA HIS A 69 -1.47 14.72 1.10
C HIS A 69 -1.80 16.00 1.90
N SER A 70 -1.12 16.24 3.02
CA SER A 70 -1.29 17.49 3.80
C SER A 70 -0.86 18.75 3.03
N LEU A 71 -0.03 18.60 2.00
CA LEU A 71 0.41 19.66 1.10
C LEU A 71 -0.43 19.74 -0.18
N HIS A 72 -1.52 18.96 -0.27
CA HIS A 72 -2.40 18.88 -1.45
C HIS A 72 -1.66 18.59 -2.77
N LEU A 73 -0.57 17.82 -2.71
CA LEU A 73 0.20 17.49 -3.92
C LEU A 73 -0.58 16.51 -4.80
N PRO A 74 -0.84 16.85 -6.08
CA PRO A 74 -1.48 15.92 -7.00
C PRO A 74 -0.53 14.75 -7.30
N HIS A 75 -1.07 13.55 -7.48
CA HIS A 75 -0.29 12.34 -7.80
C HIS A 75 0.85 12.04 -6.80
N ALA A 76 0.67 12.36 -5.52
CA ALA A 76 1.67 12.17 -4.46
C ALA A 76 2.35 10.78 -4.48
N SER A 77 1.58 9.71 -4.66
CA SER A 77 2.11 8.34 -4.78
C SER A 77 3.12 8.19 -5.91
N GLY A 78 2.78 8.66 -7.12
CA GLY A 78 3.66 8.58 -8.28
C GLY A 78 4.96 9.37 -8.09
N ILE A 79 4.87 10.57 -7.49
CA ILE A 79 6.04 11.41 -7.21
C ILE A 79 7.01 10.72 -6.24
N VAL A 80 6.49 10.12 -5.16
CA VAL A 80 7.30 9.45 -4.15
C VAL A 80 7.97 8.19 -4.72
N ILE A 81 7.25 7.40 -5.51
CA ILE A 81 7.80 6.21 -6.17
C ILE A 81 8.89 6.62 -7.17
N ALA A 82 8.64 7.64 -7.99
CA ALA A 82 9.63 8.16 -8.94
C ALA A 82 10.89 8.67 -8.22
N HIS A 83 10.73 9.37 -7.09
CA HIS A 83 11.85 9.82 -6.28
C HIS A 83 12.67 8.65 -5.70
N LYS A 84 12.00 7.63 -5.15
CA LYS A 84 12.66 6.42 -4.62
C LYS A 84 13.42 5.65 -5.71
N LEU A 85 12.84 5.55 -6.91
CA LEU A 85 13.48 4.92 -8.06
C LEU A 85 14.71 5.72 -8.53
N ARG A 86 14.60 7.05 -8.59
CA ARG A 86 15.75 7.92 -8.93
C ARG A 86 16.93 7.72 -7.99
N TYR A 87 16.66 7.64 -6.69
CA TYR A 87 17.68 7.39 -5.69
C TYR A 87 18.32 6.01 -5.87
N LYS A 88 17.50 4.97 -6.09
CA LYS A 88 17.99 3.60 -6.37
C LYS A 88 18.82 3.48 -7.65
N LEU A 89 18.59 4.36 -8.62
CA LEU A 89 19.31 4.42 -9.89
C LEU A 89 20.47 5.42 -9.88
N GLU A 90 20.80 5.99 -8.71
CA GLU A 90 21.89 6.97 -8.52
C GLU A 90 21.82 8.17 -9.49
N LEU A 91 20.61 8.57 -9.87
CA LEU A 91 20.42 9.67 -10.81
C LEU A 91 20.74 11.01 -10.14
N PRO A 92 21.46 11.91 -10.82
CA PRO A 92 21.81 13.21 -10.27
C PRO A 92 20.54 14.03 -9.99
N LYS A 93 20.58 14.81 -8.90
CA LYS A 93 19.53 15.79 -8.63
C LYS A 93 19.53 16.80 -9.77
N ILE A 94 18.38 16.93 -10.43
CA ILE A 94 18.14 18.07 -11.31
C ILE A 94 17.98 19.27 -10.37
N GLU A 95 19.03 20.07 -10.25
CA GLU A 95 18.90 21.43 -9.75
C GLU A 95 17.99 22.15 -10.73
N ILE A 96 16.73 22.37 -10.33
CA ILE A 96 15.85 23.27 -11.06
C ILE A 96 16.47 24.64 -10.83
N MET A 97 17.22 25.12 -11.82
CA MET A 97 17.63 26.52 -11.91
C MET A 97 16.33 27.34 -11.92
N GLU A 98 15.97 27.90 -10.77
CA GLU A 98 15.03 29.02 -10.72
C GLU A 98 15.60 30.11 -11.64
N LYS A 99 14.91 30.36 -12.74
CA LYS A 99 15.10 31.51 -13.62
C LYS A 99 13.92 32.44 -13.45
#